data_AF-A0A7K0R857-F1
#
_entry.id   AF-A0A7K0R857-F1
#
_cell.length_a   1.000
_cell.length_b   1.000
_cell.length_c   1.000
_cell.angle_alpha   90.00
_cell.angle_beta   90.00
_cell.angle_gamma   90.00
#
_symmetry.space_group_name_H-M   'P 1'
#
loop_
_entity.id
_entity.type
_entity.pdbx_description
1 polymer ?
#
loop_
_entity_poly.entity_id
_entity_poly.type
_entity_poly.pdbx_seq_one_letter_code
_entity_poly.pdbx_strand_id
1 'polypeptide(L)'
;MTQRRIDVAAVLTKVFDTYGKTARVLLPLAILLFLPVAVVGAIDGTFFQVLGNVMQWIASLWFAGIAVKAVQDVHEDGKLDASPEQLLRAVGPVLFPLFLLGVIAGIAVGIGLLLFVIPGLFLIVIWSIAAPAVVLEGMGPLQALGRSRELVRGNGWQVLFVLVAIVAIMFVAALVLGSIGAIGDSFALLFIVLLVISVALAPLQALVQGVLYFALREAHGEQVLSPPTGVILGYVTPDAPQVPERPTPAERPTPAAAPEPVTPTAFEAPQPPAPAIEPAPGPGQSPPGERPGGSVPPPGA
;
A
#
# COMPACT_ATOMS: atom_id res chain seq x y z
N MET A 1 -16.02 2.85 18.95
CA MET A 1 -14.77 3.39 18.37
C MET A 1 -15.15 4.33 17.25
N THR A 2 -14.80 5.61 17.35
CA THR A 2 -15.10 6.61 16.32
C THR A 2 -14.18 6.38 15.15
N GLN A 3 -14.70 5.96 13.99
CA GLN A 3 -13.87 5.76 12.79
C GLN A 3 -13.22 7.07 12.39
N ARG A 4 -11.88 7.06 12.29
CA ARG A 4 -11.13 8.23 11.82
C ARG A 4 -11.37 8.39 10.33
N ARG A 5 -11.66 9.61 9.88
CA ARG A 5 -11.82 9.90 8.45
C ARG A 5 -10.44 10.04 7.81
N ILE A 6 -10.25 9.49 6.61
CA ILE A 6 -8.99 9.67 5.86
C ILE A 6 -8.86 11.12 5.36
N ASP A 7 -7.64 11.62 5.29
CA ASP A 7 -7.33 12.92 4.71
C ASP A 7 -7.02 12.73 3.21
N VAL A 8 -7.88 13.31 2.36
CA VAL A 8 -7.79 13.23 0.89
C VAL A 8 -6.47 13.78 0.39
N ALA A 9 -5.99 14.90 0.95
CA ALA A 9 -4.75 15.53 0.50
C ALA A 9 -3.55 14.65 0.88
N ALA A 10 -3.52 14.14 2.11
CA ALA A 10 -2.46 13.24 2.56
C ALA A 10 -2.38 11.96 1.71
N VAL A 11 -3.54 11.37 1.34
CA VAL A 11 -3.60 10.21 0.46
C VAL A 11 -3.04 10.54 -0.93
N LEU A 12 -3.44 11.66 -1.53
CA LEU A 12 -2.94 12.06 -2.84
C LEU A 12 -1.42 12.33 -2.81
N THR A 13 -0.92 13.05 -1.80
CA THR A 13 0.51 13.27 -1.62
C THR A 13 1.27 11.94 -1.50
N LYS A 14 0.73 10.98 -0.74
CA LYS A 14 1.33 9.65 -0.58
C LYS A 14 1.35 8.86 -1.89
N VAL A 15 0.32 8.98 -2.73
CA VAL A 15 0.30 8.37 -4.07
C VAL A 15 1.42 8.91 -4.95
N PHE A 16 1.61 10.23 -5.01
CA PHE A 16 2.68 10.84 -5.82
C PHE A 16 4.08 10.56 -5.28
N ASP A 17 4.25 10.55 -3.96
CA ASP A 17 5.51 10.14 -3.31
C ASP A 17 5.85 8.67 -3.66
N THR A 18 4.86 7.78 -3.58
CA THR A 18 5.02 6.36 -3.92
C THR A 18 5.32 6.18 -5.41
N TYR A 19 4.68 6.97 -6.29
CA TYR A 19 4.98 6.96 -7.72
C TYR A 19 6.43 7.33 -7.98
N GLY A 20 6.94 8.42 -7.37
CA GLY A 20 8.34 8.82 -7.52
C GLY A 20 9.34 7.76 -7.04
N LYS A 21 9.03 7.07 -5.94
CA LYS A 21 9.86 6.00 -5.37
C LYS A 21 9.89 4.73 -6.23
N THR A 22 8.78 4.42 -6.92
CA THR A 22 8.63 3.17 -7.67
C THR A 22 8.84 3.32 -9.18
N ALA A 23 8.85 4.55 -9.71
CA ALA A 23 8.91 4.83 -11.14
C ALA A 23 10.06 4.11 -11.88
N ARG A 24 11.24 4.00 -11.25
CA ARG A 24 12.41 3.33 -11.85
C ARG A 24 12.19 1.86 -12.15
N VAL A 25 11.29 1.20 -11.42
CA VAL A 25 10.96 -0.22 -11.61
C VAL A 25 9.64 -0.38 -12.36
N LEU A 26 8.61 0.40 -11.99
CA LEU A 26 7.29 0.28 -12.58
C LEU A 26 7.21 0.78 -14.01
N LEU A 27 7.97 1.81 -14.42
CA LEU A 27 7.91 2.31 -15.80
C LEU A 27 8.52 1.33 -16.81
N PRO A 28 9.74 0.78 -16.62
CA PRO A 28 10.25 -0.25 -17.52
C PRO A 28 9.34 -1.48 -17.57
N LEU A 29 8.75 -1.86 -16.44
CA LEU A 29 7.83 -2.98 -16.37
C LEU A 29 6.50 -2.70 -17.09
N ALA A 30 5.98 -1.47 -16.97
CA ALA A 30 4.82 -1.02 -17.73
C ALA A 30 5.11 -1.04 -19.23
N ILE A 31 6.30 -0.57 -19.67
CA ILE A 31 6.71 -0.67 -21.08
C ILE A 31 6.76 -2.13 -21.52
N LEU A 32 7.39 -3.01 -20.73
CA LEU A 32 7.51 -4.44 -21.04
C LEU A 32 6.12 -5.10 -21.22
N LEU A 33 5.15 -4.73 -20.38
CA LEU A 33 3.80 -5.30 -20.43
C LEU A 33 2.92 -4.67 -21.51
N PHE A 34 2.96 -3.35 -21.67
CA PHE A 34 2.02 -2.63 -22.54
C PHE A 34 2.54 -2.40 -23.97
N LEU A 35 3.85 -2.47 -24.22
CA LEU A 35 4.38 -2.33 -25.58
C LEU A 35 3.86 -3.43 -26.52
N PRO A 36 3.90 -4.73 -26.17
CA PRO A 36 3.34 -5.77 -27.04
C PRO A 36 1.83 -5.58 -27.29
N VAL A 37 1.11 -5.13 -26.26
CA VAL A 37 -0.33 -4.84 -26.36
C VAL A 37 -0.57 -3.70 -27.35
N ALA A 38 0.17 -2.60 -27.22
CA ALA A 38 0.06 -1.46 -28.11
C ALA A 38 0.37 -1.85 -29.56
N VAL A 39 1.45 -2.62 -29.78
CA VAL A 39 1.82 -3.09 -31.12
C VAL A 39 0.72 -3.94 -31.75
N VAL A 40 0.12 -4.88 -31.01
CA VAL A 40 -0.99 -5.69 -31.51
C VAL A 40 -2.22 -4.84 -31.79
N GLY A 41 -2.57 -3.91 -30.89
CA GLY A 41 -3.72 -3.03 -31.06
C GLY A 41 -3.57 -2.01 -32.19
N ALA A 42 -2.34 -1.74 -32.63
CA ALA A 42 -2.01 -0.86 -33.74
C ALA A 42 -2.14 -1.53 -35.12
N ILE A 43 -2.31 -2.85 -35.17
CA ILE A 43 -2.53 -3.58 -36.42
C ILE A 43 -4.01 -3.49 -36.80
N ASP A 44 -4.28 -3.08 -38.03
CA ASP A 44 -5.64 -3.02 -38.55
C ASP A 44 -6.29 -4.40 -38.63
N GLY A 45 -7.56 -4.47 -38.26
CA GLY A 45 -8.38 -5.67 -38.34
C GLY A 45 -9.05 -6.02 -37.02
N THR A 46 -10.32 -6.44 -37.12
CA THR A 46 -11.16 -6.76 -35.95
C THR A 46 -10.52 -7.84 -35.06
N PHE A 47 -9.85 -8.83 -35.64
CA PHE A 47 -9.14 -9.86 -34.89
C PHE A 47 -8.04 -9.28 -33.99
N PHE A 48 -7.17 -8.42 -34.53
CA PHE A 48 -6.07 -7.81 -33.78
C PHE A 48 -6.56 -6.81 -32.74
N GLN A 49 -7.65 -6.09 -33.02
CA GLN A 49 -8.28 -5.21 -32.05
C GLN A 49 -8.86 -6.00 -30.87
N VAL A 50 -9.59 -7.09 -31.13
CA VAL A 50 -10.12 -7.96 -30.06
C VAL A 50 -8.98 -8.59 -29.27
N LEU A 51 -7.97 -9.11 -29.94
CA LEU A 51 -6.79 -9.69 -29.31
C LEU A 51 -6.06 -8.65 -28.45
N GLY A 52 -5.83 -7.45 -28.97
CA GLY A 52 -5.23 -6.33 -28.26
C GLY A 52 -6.02 -5.93 -27.02
N ASN A 53 -7.35 -5.90 -27.09
CA ASN A 53 -8.21 -5.64 -25.93
C ASN A 53 -8.10 -6.72 -24.85
N VAL A 54 -8.08 -7.99 -25.25
CA VAL A 54 -7.88 -9.11 -24.31
C VAL A 54 -6.49 -9.02 -23.66
N MET A 55 -5.45 -8.77 -24.46
CA MET A 55 -4.08 -8.61 -23.97
C MET A 55 -3.96 -7.40 -23.04
N GLN A 56 -4.59 -6.27 -23.37
CA GLN A 56 -4.64 -5.07 -22.53
C GLN A 56 -5.26 -5.38 -21.17
N TRP A 57 -6.39 -6.09 -21.17
CA TRP A 57 -7.09 -6.40 -19.93
C TRP A 57 -6.26 -7.35 -19.05
N ILE A 58 -5.60 -8.37 -19.63
CA ILE A 58 -4.68 -9.26 -18.91
C ILE A 58 -3.46 -8.49 -18.37
N ALA A 59 -2.83 -7.66 -19.20
CA ALA A 59 -1.67 -6.85 -18.81
C ALA A 59 -2.03 -5.89 -17.66
N SER A 60 -3.22 -5.28 -17.70
CA SER A 60 -3.73 -4.43 -16.62
C SER A 60 -3.92 -5.22 -15.31
N LEU A 61 -4.42 -6.47 -15.36
CA LEU A 61 -4.55 -7.31 -14.15
C LEU A 61 -3.19 -7.67 -13.55
N TRP A 62 -2.21 -8.03 -14.40
CA TRP A 62 -0.84 -8.30 -13.97
C TRP A 62 -0.24 -7.06 -13.31
N PHE A 63 -0.30 -5.94 -14.01
CA PHE A 63 0.29 -4.70 -13.55
C PHE A 63 -0.36 -4.19 -12.25
N ALA A 64 -1.68 -4.34 -12.10
CA ALA A 64 -2.38 -4.01 -10.85
C ALA A 64 -1.85 -4.83 -9.67
N GLY A 65 -1.69 -6.15 -9.83
CA GLY A 65 -1.12 -7.01 -8.78
C GLY A 65 0.32 -6.63 -8.40
N ILE A 66 1.14 -6.30 -9.40
CA ILE A 66 2.54 -5.88 -9.18
C ILE A 66 2.60 -4.54 -8.46
N ALA A 67 1.80 -3.58 -8.90
CA ALA A 67 1.76 -2.26 -8.28
C ALA A 67 1.26 -2.31 -6.83
N VAL A 68 0.29 -3.17 -6.50
CA VAL A 68 -0.14 -3.36 -5.11
C VAL A 68 1.00 -3.88 -4.24
N LYS A 69 1.78 -4.87 -4.71
CA LYS A 69 2.97 -5.32 -3.98
C LYS A 69 4.02 -4.22 -3.87
N ALA A 70 4.22 -3.44 -4.93
CA ALA A 70 5.12 -2.29 -4.86
C ALA A 70 4.68 -1.25 -3.83
N VAL A 71 3.37 -1.01 -3.66
CA VAL A 71 2.86 -0.15 -2.58
C VAL A 71 3.14 -0.78 -1.22
N GLN A 72 2.95 -2.09 -1.07
CA GLN A 72 3.25 -2.79 0.18
C GLN A 72 4.74 -2.64 0.54
N ASP A 73 5.66 -2.92 -0.37
CA ASP A 73 7.10 -2.77 -0.15
C ASP A 73 7.49 -1.33 0.23
N VAL A 74 6.92 -0.33 -0.45
CA VAL A 74 7.16 1.09 -0.10
C VAL A 74 6.50 1.48 1.22
N HIS A 75 5.42 0.83 1.60
CA HIS A 75 4.75 1.07 2.88
C HIS A 75 5.54 0.46 4.05
N GLU A 76 6.06 -0.76 3.88
CA GLU A 76 6.80 -1.51 4.90
C GLU A 76 8.27 -1.07 4.99
N ASP A 77 8.99 -1.02 3.86
CA ASP A 77 10.44 -0.79 3.80
C ASP A 77 10.83 0.60 3.27
N GLY A 78 9.85 1.39 2.83
CA GLY A 78 10.09 2.74 2.28
C GLY A 78 10.64 2.78 0.85
N LYS A 79 10.96 1.63 0.25
CA LYS A 79 11.49 1.47 -1.11
C LYS A 79 11.03 0.14 -1.72
N LEU A 80 11.10 0.07 -3.05
CA LEU A 80 10.81 -1.16 -3.80
C LEU A 80 12.10 -1.94 -4.03
N ASP A 81 12.27 -3.04 -3.28
CA ASP A 81 13.47 -3.88 -3.34
C ASP A 81 13.31 -5.11 -4.24
N ALA A 82 12.07 -5.47 -4.59
CA ALA A 82 11.78 -6.65 -5.40
C ALA A 82 12.24 -6.52 -6.86
N SER A 83 12.85 -7.59 -7.39
CA SER A 83 13.20 -7.66 -8.80
C SER A 83 11.96 -7.83 -9.69
N PRO A 84 11.99 -7.38 -10.96
CA PRO A 84 10.87 -7.55 -11.88
C PRO A 84 10.41 -9.02 -12.02
N GLU A 85 11.35 -9.96 -11.98
CA GLU A 85 11.08 -11.40 -12.06
C GLU A 85 10.36 -11.93 -10.81
N GLN A 86 10.77 -11.46 -9.63
CA GLN A 86 10.11 -11.79 -8.37
C GLN A 86 8.67 -11.26 -8.36
N LEU A 87 8.46 -10.01 -8.81
CA LEU A 87 7.14 -9.41 -8.90
C LEU A 87 6.22 -10.20 -9.85
N LEU A 88 6.72 -10.59 -11.02
CA LEU A 88 5.95 -11.39 -11.99
C LEU A 88 5.56 -12.77 -11.42
N ARG A 89 6.50 -13.49 -10.81
CA ARG A 89 6.22 -14.80 -10.18
C ARG A 89 5.25 -14.69 -9.01
N ALA A 90 5.37 -13.63 -8.23
CA ALA A 90 4.58 -13.44 -7.03
C ALA A 90 3.14 -13.02 -7.31
N VAL A 91 2.83 -12.55 -8.53
CA VAL A 91 1.47 -12.18 -8.94
C VAL A 91 0.76 -13.33 -9.67
N GLY A 92 1.51 -14.24 -10.30
CA GLY A 92 0.96 -15.42 -11.02
C GLY A 92 -0.22 -16.12 -10.33
N PRO A 93 -0.11 -16.52 -9.05
CA PRO A 93 -1.18 -17.22 -8.32
C PRO A 93 -2.44 -16.38 -8.08
N VAL A 94 -2.33 -15.06 -7.97
CA VAL A 94 -3.46 -14.15 -7.65
C VAL A 94 -4.17 -13.64 -8.91
N LEU A 95 -3.65 -13.94 -10.11
CA LEU A 95 -4.22 -13.47 -11.37
C LEU A 95 -5.62 -14.00 -11.64
N PHE A 96 -5.86 -15.29 -11.38
CA PHE A 96 -7.17 -15.87 -11.62
C PHE A 96 -8.23 -15.31 -10.65
N PRO A 97 -7.96 -15.21 -9.32
CA PRO A 97 -8.83 -14.46 -8.41
C PRO A 97 -9.07 -12.99 -8.83
N LEU A 98 -8.03 -12.28 -9.27
CA LEU A 98 -8.14 -10.89 -9.74
C LEU A 98 -8.98 -10.78 -11.02
N PHE A 99 -8.84 -11.72 -11.95
CA PHE A 99 -9.67 -11.82 -13.14
C PHE A 99 -11.14 -11.98 -12.74
N LEU A 100 -11.44 -12.95 -11.88
CA LEU A 100 -12.82 -13.22 -11.46
C LEU A 100 -13.40 -12.02 -10.73
N LEU A 101 -12.62 -11.38 -9.85
CA LEU A 101 -12.98 -10.14 -9.18
C LEU A 101 -13.33 -9.05 -10.20
N GLY A 102 -12.48 -8.85 -11.20
CA GLY A 102 -12.66 -7.87 -12.26
C GLY A 102 -13.92 -8.11 -13.08
N VAL A 103 -14.21 -9.37 -13.45
CA VAL A 103 -15.45 -9.73 -14.16
C VAL A 103 -16.68 -9.45 -13.31
N ILE A 104 -16.70 -9.92 -12.06
CA ILE A 104 -17.85 -9.77 -11.16
C ILE A 104 -18.12 -8.28 -10.88
N ALA A 105 -17.08 -7.54 -10.47
CA ALA A 105 -17.18 -6.12 -10.20
C ALA A 105 -17.55 -5.34 -11.46
N GLY A 106 -16.93 -5.65 -12.60
CA GLY A 106 -17.18 -5.00 -13.87
C GLY A 106 -18.61 -5.17 -14.36
N ILE A 107 -19.18 -6.38 -14.31
CA ILE A 107 -20.57 -6.64 -14.68
C ILE A 107 -21.52 -5.87 -13.76
N ALA A 108 -21.31 -5.93 -12.45
CA ALA A 108 -22.19 -5.26 -11.50
C ALA A 108 -22.11 -3.73 -11.60
N VAL A 109 -20.91 -3.16 -11.78
CA VAL A 109 -20.73 -1.72 -12.06
C VAL A 109 -21.37 -1.35 -13.39
N GLY A 110 -21.18 -2.15 -14.44
CA GLY A 110 -21.76 -1.92 -15.76
C GLY A 110 -23.29 -1.91 -15.74
N ILE A 111 -23.91 -2.90 -15.10
CA ILE A 111 -25.36 -2.94 -14.88
C ILE A 111 -25.80 -1.75 -14.04
N GLY A 112 -25.05 -1.42 -12.98
CA GLY A 112 -25.30 -0.27 -12.13
C GLY A 112 -25.38 1.02 -12.95
N LEU A 113 -24.34 1.33 -13.72
CA LEU A 113 -24.26 2.50 -14.60
C LEU A 113 -25.35 2.51 -15.68
N LEU A 114 -25.67 1.34 -16.25
CA LEU A 114 -26.69 1.20 -17.29
C LEU A 114 -28.10 1.49 -16.77
N LEU A 115 -28.43 0.99 -15.57
CA LEU A 115 -29.72 1.26 -14.94
C LEU A 115 -29.79 2.70 -14.45
N PHE A 116 -28.76 3.15 -13.71
CA PHE A 116 -28.66 4.51 -13.18
C PHE A 116 -27.20 4.88 -12.84
N VAL A 117 -26.76 6.08 -13.23
CA VAL A 117 -25.39 6.55 -12.97
C VAL A 117 -24.99 6.47 -11.48
N ILE A 118 -25.91 6.82 -10.57
CA ILE A 118 -25.64 6.88 -9.12
C ILE A 118 -25.29 5.49 -8.53
N PRO A 119 -26.09 4.41 -8.72
CA PRO A 119 -25.71 3.06 -8.35
C PRO A 119 -24.36 2.59 -8.90
N GLY A 120 -24.05 2.90 -10.15
CA GLY A 120 -22.76 2.55 -10.73
C GLY A 120 -21.58 3.23 -10.04
N LEU A 121 -21.69 4.54 -9.78
CA LEU A 121 -20.69 5.29 -9.02
C LEU A 121 -20.54 4.78 -7.58
N PHE A 122 -21.66 4.42 -6.93
CA PHE A 122 -21.64 3.84 -5.60
C PHE A 122 -20.84 2.52 -5.57
N LEU A 123 -21.05 1.63 -6.55
CA LEU A 123 -20.31 0.38 -6.67
C LEU A 123 -18.80 0.60 -6.90
N ILE A 124 -18.44 1.57 -7.75
CA ILE A 124 -17.04 1.96 -7.98
C ILE A 124 -16.37 2.37 -6.66
N VAL A 125 -17.05 3.17 -5.84
CA VAL A 125 -16.51 3.65 -4.55
C VAL A 125 -16.34 2.49 -3.56
N ILE A 126 -17.36 1.65 -3.37
CA ILE A 126 -17.28 0.59 -2.35
C ILE A 126 -16.31 -0.55 -2.72
N TRP A 127 -16.00 -0.72 -4.01
CA TRP A 127 -15.12 -1.78 -4.52
C TRP A 127 -13.77 -1.26 -5.01
N SER A 128 -13.45 0.02 -4.81
CA SER A 128 -12.23 0.65 -5.31
C SER A 128 -10.94 0.02 -4.80
N ILE A 129 -10.98 -0.65 -3.65
CA ILE A 129 -9.83 -1.29 -2.99
C ILE A 129 -9.96 -2.83 -2.89
N ALA A 130 -10.86 -3.44 -3.67
CA ALA A 130 -11.04 -4.89 -3.65
C ALA A 130 -9.84 -5.66 -4.22
N ALA A 131 -9.16 -5.13 -5.24
CA ALA A 131 -7.97 -5.76 -5.81
C ALA A 131 -6.82 -5.88 -4.79
N PRO A 132 -6.48 -4.83 -4.02
CA PRO A 132 -5.55 -4.95 -2.89
C PRO A 132 -5.91 -6.03 -1.88
N ALA A 133 -7.19 -6.22 -1.54
CA ALA A 133 -7.61 -7.28 -0.61
C ALA A 133 -7.33 -8.69 -1.17
N VAL A 134 -7.52 -8.92 -2.47
CA VAL A 134 -7.14 -10.20 -3.11
C VAL A 134 -5.63 -10.42 -3.06
N VAL A 135 -4.85 -9.40 -3.41
CA VAL A 135 -3.39 -9.53 -3.54
C VAL A 135 -2.69 -9.67 -2.19
N LEU A 136 -3.14 -8.89 -1.20
CA LEU A 136 -2.46 -8.77 0.10
C LEU A 136 -3.03 -9.73 1.15
N GLU A 137 -4.34 -9.98 1.14
CA GLU A 137 -5.00 -10.87 2.11
C GLU A 137 -5.30 -12.27 1.53
N GLY A 138 -4.97 -12.52 0.26
CA GLY A 138 -5.19 -13.82 -0.39
C GLY A 138 -6.67 -14.19 -0.52
N MET A 139 -7.58 -13.21 -0.42
CA MET A 139 -9.02 -13.44 -0.39
C MET A 139 -9.57 -13.87 -1.74
N GLY A 140 -10.62 -14.70 -1.69
CA GLY A 140 -11.44 -14.99 -2.87
C GLY A 140 -12.18 -13.75 -3.37
N PRO A 141 -12.63 -13.73 -4.64
CA PRO A 141 -13.16 -12.53 -5.29
C PRO A 141 -14.39 -11.93 -4.57
N LEU A 142 -15.36 -12.77 -4.17
CA LEU A 142 -16.55 -12.28 -3.46
C LEU A 142 -16.22 -11.78 -2.05
N GLN A 143 -15.29 -12.44 -1.36
CA GLN A 143 -14.85 -12.05 -0.03
C GLN A 143 -14.12 -10.70 -0.07
N ALA A 144 -13.28 -10.49 -1.08
CA ALA A 144 -12.58 -9.22 -1.31
C ALA A 144 -13.54 -8.04 -1.57
N LEU A 145 -14.67 -8.27 -2.27
CA LEU A 145 -15.72 -7.25 -2.45
C LEU A 145 -16.38 -6.88 -1.12
N GLY A 146 -16.68 -7.87 -0.28
CA GLY A 146 -17.21 -7.65 1.08
C GLY A 146 -16.22 -6.86 1.93
N ARG A 147 -14.96 -7.29 1.93
CA ARG A 147 -13.85 -6.64 2.64
C ARG A 147 -13.65 -5.19 2.21
N SER A 148 -13.65 -4.92 0.91
CA SER A 148 -13.55 -3.56 0.37
C SER A 148 -14.69 -2.68 0.88
N ARG A 149 -15.93 -3.18 0.85
CA ARG A 149 -17.09 -2.44 1.37
C ARG A 149 -16.97 -2.14 2.85
N GLU A 150 -16.45 -3.08 3.64
CA GLU A 150 -16.24 -2.89 5.07
C GLU A 150 -15.22 -1.79 5.37
N LEU A 151 -14.08 -1.81 4.66
CA LEU A 151 -13.01 -0.81 4.81
C LEU A 151 -13.42 0.58 4.29
N VAL A 152 -14.22 0.66 3.24
CA VAL A 152 -14.72 1.95 2.70
C VAL A 152 -15.82 2.54 3.58
N ARG A 153 -16.48 1.73 4.44
CA ARG A 153 -17.58 2.18 5.28
C ARG A 153 -17.14 3.32 6.19
N GLY A 154 -17.87 4.44 6.16
CA GLY A 154 -17.55 5.64 6.92
C GLY A 154 -16.62 6.63 6.21
N ASN A 155 -15.97 6.21 5.11
CA ASN A 155 -15.02 7.00 4.33
C ASN A 155 -15.40 7.17 2.84
N GLY A 156 -16.63 6.77 2.44
CA GLY A 156 -17.04 6.74 1.02
C GLY A 156 -16.92 8.08 0.28
N TRP A 157 -17.19 9.21 0.94
CA TRP A 157 -17.02 10.54 0.33
C TRP A 157 -15.55 10.88 0.07
N GLN A 158 -14.67 10.53 1.01
CA GLN A 158 -13.25 10.77 0.90
C GLN A 158 -12.63 9.89 -0.18
N VAL A 159 -13.04 8.61 -0.24
CA VAL A 159 -12.69 7.69 -1.33
C VAL A 159 -13.14 8.29 -2.67
N LEU A 160 -14.39 8.75 -2.76
CA LEU A 160 -14.90 9.40 -3.97
C LEU A 160 -14.06 10.62 -4.36
N PHE A 161 -13.72 11.50 -3.42
CA PHE A 161 -12.90 12.68 -3.72
C PHE A 161 -11.48 12.32 -4.17
N VAL A 162 -10.84 11.32 -3.58
CA VAL A 162 -9.53 10.79 -4.04
C VAL A 162 -9.66 10.26 -5.47
N LEU A 163 -10.69 9.45 -5.76
CA LEU A 163 -10.91 8.87 -7.08
C LEU A 163 -11.20 9.95 -8.13
N VAL A 164 -12.06 10.92 -7.81
CA VAL A 164 -12.38 12.03 -8.73
C VAL A 164 -11.15 12.90 -8.97
N ALA A 165 -10.37 13.20 -7.92
CA ALA A 165 -9.15 13.99 -8.06
C ALA A 165 -8.12 13.29 -8.96
N ILE A 166 -7.88 11.99 -8.75
CA ILE A 166 -6.91 11.27 -9.59
C ILE A 166 -7.41 11.15 -11.03
N VAL A 167 -8.70 10.88 -11.24
CA VAL A 167 -9.29 10.82 -12.58
C VAL A 167 -9.17 12.17 -13.29
N ALA A 168 -9.41 13.29 -12.58
CA ALA A 168 -9.24 14.62 -13.15
C ALA A 168 -7.77 14.89 -13.55
N ILE A 169 -6.81 14.51 -12.70
CA ILE A 169 -5.38 14.65 -13.00
C ILE A 169 -4.98 13.81 -14.22
N MET A 170 -5.41 12.55 -14.26
CA MET A 170 -5.18 11.64 -15.38
C MET A 170 -5.81 12.17 -16.67
N PHE A 171 -7.03 12.71 -16.58
CA PHE A 171 -7.75 13.27 -17.72
C PHE A 171 -7.02 14.50 -18.28
N VAL A 172 -6.60 15.43 -17.43
CA VAL A 172 -5.81 16.60 -17.86
C VAL A 172 -4.48 16.17 -18.49
N ALA A 173 -3.77 15.21 -17.87
CA ALA A 173 -2.54 14.66 -18.44
C ALA A 173 -2.79 14.04 -19.83
N ALA A 174 -3.83 13.22 -19.97
CA ALA A 174 -4.20 12.60 -21.24
C ALA A 174 -4.57 13.64 -22.30
N LEU A 175 -5.27 14.73 -21.95
CA LEU A 175 -5.57 15.83 -22.88
C LEU A 175 -4.29 16.53 -23.36
N VAL A 176 -3.39 16.88 -22.43
CA VAL A 176 -2.13 17.55 -22.75
C VAL A 176 -1.27 16.68 -23.66
N LEU A 177 -1.01 15.42 -23.28
CA LEU A 177 -0.23 14.50 -24.12
C LEU A 177 -0.94 14.21 -25.45
N GLY A 178 -2.25 13.99 -25.43
CA GLY A 178 -3.06 13.70 -26.61
C GLY A 178 -3.07 14.86 -27.62
N SER A 179 -3.01 16.10 -27.16
CA SER A 179 -2.91 17.28 -28.04
C SER A 179 -1.64 17.28 -28.90
N ILE A 180 -0.52 16.74 -28.38
CA ILE A 180 0.72 16.57 -29.14
C ILE A 180 0.48 15.56 -30.28
N GLY A 181 -0.24 14.48 -29.96
CA GLY A 181 -0.72 13.47 -30.90
C GLY A 181 -1.50 14.06 -32.07
N ALA A 182 -2.45 14.93 -31.76
CA ALA A 182 -3.39 15.50 -32.72
C ALA A 182 -2.78 16.54 -33.67
N ILE A 183 -1.65 17.15 -33.31
CA ILE A 183 -0.94 18.13 -34.17
C ILE A 183 -0.24 17.42 -35.33
N GLY A 184 0.19 16.18 -35.15
CA GLY A 184 0.88 15.40 -36.18
C GLY A 184 -0.09 14.51 -36.95
N ASP A 185 -0.09 14.62 -38.29
CA ASP A 185 -0.74 13.63 -39.17
C ASP A 185 0.16 12.40 -39.37
N SER A 186 0.69 11.87 -38.26
CA SER A 186 1.65 10.77 -38.25
C SER A 186 1.18 9.67 -37.32
N PHE A 187 0.88 8.51 -37.89
CA PHE A 187 0.55 7.31 -37.16
C PHE A 187 1.59 6.96 -36.10
N ALA A 188 2.88 7.10 -36.42
CA ALA A 188 3.96 6.81 -35.48
C ALA A 188 3.94 7.77 -34.26
N LEU A 189 3.66 9.05 -34.48
CA LEU A 189 3.56 10.03 -33.40
C LEU A 189 2.35 9.70 -32.50
N LEU A 190 1.18 9.46 -33.10
CA LEU A 190 -0.02 9.08 -32.35
C LEU A 190 0.20 7.79 -31.54
N PHE A 191 0.81 6.77 -32.14
CA PHE A 191 1.17 5.53 -31.46
C PHE A 191 2.07 5.76 -30.24
N ILE A 192 3.15 6.54 -30.41
CA ILE A 192 4.09 6.86 -29.32
C ILE A 192 3.37 7.63 -28.20
N VAL A 193 2.55 8.62 -28.54
CA VAL A 193 1.78 9.40 -27.55
C VAL A 193 0.84 8.51 -26.74
N LEU A 194 0.08 7.64 -27.41
CA LEU A 194 -0.82 6.69 -26.72
C LEU A 194 -0.04 5.73 -25.81
N LEU A 195 1.08 5.19 -26.30
CA LEU A 195 1.95 4.33 -25.49
C LEU A 195 2.47 5.04 -24.24
N VAL A 196 2.95 6.29 -24.38
CA VAL A 196 3.45 7.09 -23.26
C VAL A 196 2.34 7.36 -22.25
N ILE A 197 1.12 7.71 -22.70
CA ILE A 197 -0.03 7.89 -21.83
C ILE A 197 -0.32 6.60 -21.04
N SER A 198 -0.41 5.45 -21.72
CA SER A 198 -0.67 4.17 -21.07
C SER A 198 0.39 3.80 -20.05
N VAL A 199 1.67 3.95 -20.40
CA VAL A 199 2.82 3.61 -19.53
C VAL A 199 2.89 4.55 -18.32
N ALA A 200 2.64 5.85 -18.50
CA ALA A 200 2.73 6.83 -17.42
C ALA A 200 1.55 6.77 -16.46
N LEU A 201 0.34 6.51 -16.97
CA LEU A 201 -0.88 6.56 -16.17
C LEU A 201 -1.22 5.23 -15.48
N ALA A 202 -0.76 4.08 -16.02
CA ALA A 202 -1.02 2.77 -15.42
C ALA A 202 -0.53 2.64 -13.96
N PRO A 203 0.71 3.04 -13.59
CA PRO A 203 1.15 3.02 -12.20
C PRO A 203 0.26 3.87 -11.30
N LEU A 204 -0.13 5.05 -11.76
CA LEU A 204 -0.90 5.98 -10.94
C LEU A 204 -2.24 5.38 -10.49
N GLN A 205 -2.96 4.71 -11.40
CA GLN A 205 -4.23 4.06 -11.07
C GLN A 205 -4.04 2.98 -9.99
N ALA A 206 -3.05 2.12 -10.14
CA ALA A 206 -2.86 1.00 -9.23
C ALA A 206 -2.30 1.43 -7.86
N LEU A 207 -1.42 2.44 -7.85
CA LEU A 207 -0.90 3.02 -6.62
C LEU A 207 -2.01 3.67 -5.77
N VAL A 208 -2.99 4.34 -6.41
CA VAL A 208 -4.16 4.85 -5.68
C VAL A 208 -4.89 3.74 -4.94
N GLN A 209 -5.11 2.59 -5.57
CA GLN A 209 -5.81 1.48 -4.94
C GLN A 209 -5.04 0.95 -3.73
N GLY A 210 -3.73 0.73 -3.86
CA GLY A 210 -2.89 0.25 -2.76
C GLY A 210 -2.79 1.26 -1.62
N VAL A 211 -2.50 2.53 -1.91
CA VAL A 211 -2.36 3.57 -0.88
C VAL A 211 -3.68 3.79 -0.14
N LEU A 212 -4.79 3.83 -0.88
CA LEU A 212 -6.11 3.99 -0.29
C LEU A 212 -6.49 2.79 0.58
N TYR A 213 -6.09 1.58 0.18
CA TYR A 213 -6.28 0.37 0.98
C TYR A 213 -5.56 0.46 2.34
N PHE A 214 -4.28 0.81 2.36
CA PHE A 214 -3.54 1.00 3.61
C PHE A 214 -4.12 2.13 4.46
N ALA A 215 -4.45 3.28 3.85
CA ALA A 215 -5.05 4.42 4.55
C ALA A 215 -6.39 4.05 5.22
N LEU A 216 -7.22 3.22 4.57
CA LEU A 216 -8.49 2.76 5.12
C LEU A 216 -8.30 1.73 6.23
N ARG A 217 -7.32 0.82 6.12
CA ARG A 217 -6.98 -0.12 7.21
C ARG A 217 -6.49 0.60 8.45
N GLU A 218 -5.60 1.58 8.29
CA GLU A 218 -5.12 2.44 9.39
C GLU A 218 -6.26 3.22 10.04
N ALA A 219 -7.18 3.78 9.23
CA ALA A 219 -8.37 4.47 9.72
C ALA A 219 -9.31 3.57 10.55
N HIS A 220 -9.29 2.26 10.27
CA HIS A 220 -9.99 1.22 11.02
C HIS A 220 -9.19 0.66 12.20
N GLY A 221 -7.95 1.12 12.42
CA GLY A 221 -7.07 0.65 13.49
C GLY A 221 -6.50 -0.75 13.27
N GLU A 222 -6.55 -1.24 12.03
CA GLU A 222 -5.93 -2.51 11.67
C GLU A 222 -4.44 -2.31 11.40
N GLN A 223 -3.57 -3.02 12.14
CA GLN A 223 -2.14 -3.03 11.84
C GLN A 223 -1.82 -4.00 10.69
N VAL A 224 -0.71 -3.74 10.00
CA VAL A 224 -0.16 -4.58 8.94
C VAL A 224 -0.08 -6.03 9.42
N LEU A 225 -0.72 -6.91 8.65
CA LEU A 225 -0.85 -8.37 8.77
C LEU A 225 -0.20 -9.04 10.00
N SER A 226 -1.02 -9.48 10.97
CA SER A 226 -0.78 -10.80 11.55
C SER A 226 -1.16 -11.84 10.48
N PRO A 227 -0.34 -12.88 10.22
CA PRO A 227 -0.64 -13.86 9.17
C PRO A 227 -2.04 -14.45 9.37
N PRO A 228 -2.82 -14.64 8.29
CA PRO A 228 -4.18 -15.16 8.40
C PRO A 228 -4.14 -16.53 9.07
N THR A 229 -4.65 -16.59 10.29
CA THR A 229 -5.00 -17.86 10.93
C THR A 229 -6.19 -18.42 10.16
N GLY A 230 -5.90 -19.35 9.26
CA GLY A 230 -6.89 -20.19 8.59
C GLY A 230 -7.67 -19.50 7.48
N VAL A 231 -7.22 -19.68 6.24
CA VAL A 231 -7.74 -20.68 5.30
C VAL A 231 -6.92 -20.48 4.02
N ILE A 232 -5.91 -21.32 3.85
CA ILE A 232 -5.10 -21.40 2.64
C ILE A 232 -5.49 -22.71 1.96
N LEU A 233 -5.81 -22.63 0.68
CA LEU A 233 -5.92 -23.78 -0.22
C LEU A 233 -4.63 -24.59 -0.18
N GLY A 234 -4.63 -25.70 0.56
CA GLY A 234 -3.96 -26.95 0.18
C GLY A 234 -2.47 -26.97 -0.15
N TYR A 235 -1.66 -25.95 0.18
CA TYR A 235 -0.21 -26.13 0.19
C TYR A 235 0.24 -26.38 1.62
N VAL A 236 0.68 -27.61 1.87
CA VAL A 236 1.51 -27.95 3.02
C VAL A 236 2.78 -27.12 2.85
N THR A 237 3.04 -26.16 3.74
CA THR A 237 4.38 -25.60 3.92
C THR A 237 5.23 -26.74 4.49
N PRO A 238 6.19 -27.31 3.74
CA PRO A 238 7.20 -28.13 4.39
C PRO A 238 8.03 -27.13 5.20
N ASP A 239 8.12 -27.34 6.51
CA ASP A 239 9.08 -26.66 7.38
C ASP A 239 8.69 -25.28 7.94
N ALA A 240 7.46 -25.14 8.45
CA ALA A 240 7.24 -24.17 9.53
C ALA A 240 7.89 -24.71 10.82
N PRO A 241 8.72 -23.92 11.54
CA PRO A 241 9.19 -24.29 12.88
C PRO A 241 7.97 -24.60 13.75
N GLN A 242 7.86 -25.84 14.20
CA GLN A 242 6.81 -26.25 15.14
C GLN A 242 6.95 -25.35 16.37
N VAL A 243 6.02 -24.41 16.55
CA VAL A 243 5.84 -23.75 17.85
C VAL A 243 5.45 -24.88 18.80
N PRO A 244 6.22 -25.17 19.86
CA PRO A 244 5.89 -26.26 20.76
C PRO A 244 4.46 -26.05 21.28
N GLU A 245 3.60 -27.05 21.06
CA GLU A 245 2.26 -27.04 21.62
C GLU A 245 2.36 -26.80 23.12
N ARG A 246 1.59 -25.84 23.64
CA ARG A 246 1.46 -25.68 25.09
C ARG A 246 0.84 -26.97 25.63
N PRO A 247 1.46 -27.64 26.62
CA PRO A 247 0.91 -28.88 27.17
C PRO A 247 -0.51 -28.66 27.68
N THR A 248 -1.41 -29.58 27.33
CA THR A 248 -2.77 -29.63 27.85
C THR A 248 -2.76 -29.68 29.38
N PRO A 249 -3.76 -29.09 30.09
CA PRO A 249 -3.76 -29.02 31.56
C PRO A 249 -3.63 -30.36 32.30
N ALA A 250 -3.87 -31.48 31.61
CA ALA A 250 -3.77 -32.84 32.12
C ALA A 250 -2.34 -33.43 32.13
N GLU A 251 -1.37 -32.81 31.44
CA GLU A 251 0.03 -33.27 31.38
C GLU A 251 0.99 -32.46 32.26
N ARG A 252 0.48 -31.53 33.07
CA ARG A 252 1.31 -30.91 34.11
C ARG A 252 1.66 -31.98 35.14
N PRO A 253 2.96 -32.24 35.42
CA PRO A 253 3.33 -33.01 36.59
C PRO A 253 2.71 -32.34 37.82
N THR A 254 2.08 -33.12 38.69
CA THR A 254 1.66 -32.68 40.02
C THR A 254 2.84 -31.94 40.66
N PRO A 255 2.69 -30.69 41.12
CA PRO A 255 3.74 -30.02 41.86
C PRO A 255 4.14 -30.93 43.03
N ALA A 256 5.36 -31.44 43.01
CA ALA A 256 5.98 -32.01 44.19
C ALA A 256 5.89 -30.95 45.29
N ALA A 257 5.53 -31.39 46.50
CA ALA A 257 5.27 -30.55 47.66
C ALA A 257 6.26 -29.37 47.74
N ALA A 258 5.70 -28.17 47.92
CA ALA A 258 6.45 -26.95 48.10
C ALA A 258 7.54 -27.16 49.17
N PRO A 259 8.79 -26.74 48.93
CA PRO A 259 9.76 -26.67 50.02
C PRO A 259 9.22 -25.68 51.07
N GLU A 260 9.36 -26.06 52.35
CA GLU A 260 8.92 -25.25 53.48
C GLU A 260 9.43 -23.80 53.38
N PRO A 261 8.65 -22.82 53.87
CA PRO A 261 9.07 -21.43 53.84
C PRO A 261 10.35 -21.27 54.68
N VAL A 262 11.47 -21.03 53.99
CA VAL A 262 12.71 -20.61 54.62
C VAL A 262 12.47 -19.21 55.18
N THR A 263 12.46 -19.09 56.51
CA THR A 263 12.44 -17.81 57.21
C THR A 263 13.60 -16.95 56.68
N PRO A 264 13.37 -15.73 56.17
CA PRO A 264 14.46 -14.88 55.73
C PRO A 264 15.30 -14.49 56.94
N THR A 265 16.53 -15.01 57.01
CA THR A 265 17.58 -14.43 57.85
C THR A 265 17.74 -12.97 57.42
N ALA A 266 17.76 -12.07 58.41
CA ALA A 266 17.83 -10.63 58.22
C ALA A 266 18.88 -10.25 57.16
N PHE A 267 18.42 -9.62 56.07
CA PHE A 267 19.30 -8.92 55.14
C PHE A 267 19.92 -7.74 55.90
N GLU A 268 21.23 -7.81 56.10
CA GLU A 268 22.03 -6.68 56.54
C GLU A 268 21.93 -5.57 55.49
N ALA A 269 21.47 -4.39 55.91
CA ALA A 269 21.29 -3.25 55.02
C ALA A 269 22.66 -2.77 54.48
N PRO A 270 22.78 -2.46 53.18
CA PRO A 270 23.99 -1.86 52.63
C PRO A 270 24.27 -0.51 53.30
N GLN A 271 25.48 -0.34 53.82
CA GLN A 271 25.97 0.90 54.41
C GLN A 271 25.99 2.02 53.35
N PRO A 272 25.51 3.24 53.64
CA PRO A 272 25.55 4.34 52.66
C PRO A 272 27.00 4.73 52.32
N PRO A 273 27.29 5.10 51.05
CA PRO A 273 28.63 5.49 50.65
C PRO A 273 29.07 6.78 51.36
N ALA A 274 30.34 6.82 51.76
CA ALA A 274 30.98 7.97 52.37
C ALA A 274 30.95 9.21 51.43
N PRO A 275 30.86 10.44 51.96
CA PRO A 275 30.89 11.65 51.14
C PRO A 275 32.22 11.76 50.38
N ALA A 276 32.12 12.03 49.09
CA ALA A 276 33.27 12.25 48.22
C ALA A 276 34.04 13.51 48.68
N ILE A 277 35.33 13.34 48.94
CA ILE A 277 36.27 14.43 49.17
C ILE A 277 36.47 15.15 47.83
N GLU A 278 36.11 16.42 47.79
CA GLU A 278 36.30 17.33 46.66
C GLU A 278 37.80 17.51 46.36
N PRO A 279 38.28 17.21 45.14
CA PRO A 279 39.66 17.48 44.78
C PRO A 279 39.86 18.99 44.52
N ALA A 280 40.90 19.55 45.14
CA ALA A 280 41.27 20.96 45.03
C ALA A 280 41.44 21.43 43.57
N PRO A 281 41.17 22.71 43.24
CA PRO A 281 41.34 23.22 41.89
C PRO A 281 42.83 23.29 41.53
N GLY A 282 43.22 22.58 40.47
CA GLY A 282 44.55 22.71 39.87
C GLY A 282 44.75 24.07 39.21
N PRO A 283 45.98 24.62 39.19
CA PRO A 283 46.24 25.95 38.68
C PRO A 283 46.17 25.94 37.15
N GLY A 284 45.37 26.84 36.55
CA GLY A 284 45.56 27.19 35.14
C GLY A 284 44.33 27.16 34.23
N GLN A 285 43.14 27.54 34.69
CA GLN A 285 42.07 27.91 33.76
C GLN A 285 41.56 29.31 34.07
N SER A 286 41.94 30.25 33.21
CA SER A 286 41.55 31.66 33.24
C SER A 286 40.06 31.84 32.94
N PRO A 287 39.37 32.80 33.57
CA PRO A 287 37.96 33.04 33.32
C PRO A 287 37.73 33.73 31.95
N PRO A 288 36.69 33.34 31.18
CA PRO A 288 36.26 34.11 30.02
C PRO A 288 35.48 35.36 30.48
N GLY A 289 35.89 36.51 29.97
CA GLY A 289 35.46 37.83 30.40
C GLY A 289 34.02 38.21 30.09
N GLU A 290 33.50 39.10 30.93
CA GLU A 290 32.28 39.88 30.77
C GLU A 290 32.33 40.76 29.51
N ARG A 291 31.23 40.79 28.76
CA ARG A 291 30.82 41.96 27.97
C ARG A 291 29.30 42.15 28.00
N PRO A 292 28.82 43.40 27.87
CA PRO A 292 27.61 43.87 28.54
C PRO A 292 26.38 43.99 27.64
N GLY A 293 25.24 44.13 28.33
CA GLY A 293 23.87 44.44 27.88
C GLY A 293 23.61 44.84 26.43
N GLY A 294 22.71 44.08 25.79
CA GLY A 294 22.05 44.39 24.53
C GLY A 294 20.53 44.40 24.71
N SER A 295 19.93 45.53 24.37
CA SER A 295 18.54 45.99 24.43
C SER A 295 17.44 45.06 23.88
N VAL A 296 16.31 45.06 24.57
CA VAL A 296 14.98 44.55 24.16
C VAL A 296 14.31 45.53 23.18
N PRO A 297 13.74 45.08 22.05
CA PRO A 297 12.88 45.93 21.21
C PRO A 297 11.41 45.88 21.66
N PRO A 298 10.62 46.98 21.49
CA PRO A 298 9.22 47.02 21.87
C PRO A 298 8.30 46.36 20.81
N PRO A 299 7.08 45.93 21.20
CA PRO A 299 6.09 45.38 20.28
C PRO A 299 5.44 46.49 19.45
N GLY A 300 5.42 46.30 18.13
CA GLY A 300 4.73 47.18 17.19
C GLY A 300 3.21 46.98 17.20
N ALA A 301 2.52 48.09 16.95
CA ALA A 301 1.11 48.19 16.60
C ALA A 301 0.83 47.71 15.17
#